data_AF-A0A7C3X4S7-F1
#
_entry.id   AF-A0A7C3X4S7-F1
#
_cell.length_a   1.000
_cell.length_b   1.000
_cell.length_c   1.000
_cell.angle_alpha   90.00
_cell.angle_beta   90.00
_cell.angle_gamma   90.00
#
_symmetry.space_group_name_H-M   'P 1'
#
loop_
_entity.id
_entity.type
_entity.pdbx_description
1 polymer ?
#
loop_
_entity_poly.entity_id
_entity_poly.type
_entity_poly.pdbx_seq_one_letter_code
_entity_poly.pdbx_strand_id
1 'polypeptide(L)'
;MSKKYQKEFYEYQTIARGILTKDSLIQLFEQLLPFYIKKIGSFLPNSLDAKIADIPCGNGNFSYYLLKSGYKNFDSIDLDPNQVSLAQLVGINAKVYDALLWLK
;
A
#
# COMPACT_ATOMS: atom_id res chain seq x y z
N MET A 1 -16.79 15.03 -4.88
CA MET A 1 -16.33 14.15 -5.98
C MET A 1 -17.48 13.21 -6.34
N SER A 2 -17.85 13.06 -7.61
CA SER A 2 -18.99 12.19 -7.96
C SER A 2 -18.63 10.72 -7.75
N LYS A 3 -19.59 9.90 -7.29
CA LYS A 3 -19.41 8.44 -7.12
C LYS A 3 -18.93 7.75 -8.41
N LYS A 4 -19.28 8.33 -9.56
CA LYS A 4 -18.88 7.87 -10.90
C LYS A 4 -17.38 8.06 -11.15
N TYR A 5 -16.83 9.22 -10.77
CA TYR A 5 -15.40 9.51 -10.95
C TYR A 5 -14.51 8.60 -10.07
N GLN A 6 -14.93 8.32 -8.83
CA GLN A 6 -14.21 7.38 -7.97
C GLN A 6 -14.13 6.00 -8.61
N LYS A 7 -15.28 5.45 -9.03
CA LYS A 7 -15.34 4.12 -9.65
C LYS A 7 -14.45 4.04 -10.90
N GLU A 8 -14.53 5.02 -11.80
CA GLU A 8 -13.74 5.05 -13.04
C GLU A 8 -12.24 5.19 -12.77
N PHE A 9 -11.82 5.99 -11.78
CA PHE A 9 -10.40 6.16 -11.45
C PHE A 9 -9.78 4.91 -10.82
N TYR A 10 -10.52 4.21 -9.95
CA TYR A 10 -10.05 3.00 -9.29
C TYR A 10 -10.10 1.76 -10.21
N GLU A 11 -11.15 1.62 -11.02
CA GLU A 11 -11.22 0.58 -12.06
C GLU A 11 -10.12 0.80 -13.13
N TYR A 12 -9.86 2.05 -13.52
CA TYR A 12 -8.73 2.38 -14.41
C TYR A 12 -7.38 2.02 -13.78
N GLN A 13 -7.16 2.24 -12.48
CA GLN A 13 -5.88 1.83 -11.86
C GLN A 13 -5.66 0.31 -11.86
N THR A 14 -6.73 -0.48 -11.72
CA THR A 14 -6.66 -1.94 -11.77
C THR A 14 -6.48 -2.45 -13.21
N ILE A 15 -7.15 -1.85 -14.18
CA ILE A 15 -7.10 -2.24 -15.60
C ILE A 15 -5.86 -1.68 -16.33
N ALA A 16 -5.57 -0.39 -16.18
CA ALA A 16 -4.51 0.31 -16.92
C ALA A 16 -3.09 -0.11 -16.51
N ARG A 17 -2.93 -0.75 -15.35
CA ARG A 17 -1.62 -1.30 -14.94
C ARG A 17 -1.39 -2.74 -15.41
N GLY A 18 -2.36 -3.39 -16.04
CA GLY A 18 -2.25 -4.80 -16.46
C GLY A 18 -2.02 -5.77 -15.30
N ILE A 19 -2.34 -5.34 -14.07
CA ILE A 19 -2.06 -6.07 -12.85
C ILE A 19 -3.16 -7.12 -12.67
N LEU A 20 -2.95 -8.28 -13.28
CA LEU A 20 -3.86 -9.42 -13.19
C LEU A 20 -3.36 -10.47 -12.19
N THR A 21 -2.09 -10.41 -11.80
CA THR A 21 -1.44 -11.45 -11.01
C THR A 21 -0.60 -10.87 -9.87
N LYS A 22 -0.43 -11.69 -8.84
CA LYS A 22 0.47 -11.43 -7.72
C LYS A 22 1.90 -11.13 -8.17
N ASP A 23 2.40 -11.83 -9.19
CA ASP A 23 3.77 -11.68 -9.65
C ASP A 23 4.01 -10.33 -10.33
N SER A 24 3.04 -9.84 -11.12
CA SER A 24 3.12 -8.50 -11.72
C SER A 24 3.08 -7.39 -10.66
N LEU A 25 2.30 -7.56 -9.58
CA LEU A 25 2.32 -6.65 -8.43
C LEU A 25 3.69 -6.62 -7.77
N ILE A 26 4.23 -7.80 -7.46
CA ILE A 26 5.55 -7.92 -6.83
C ILE A 26 6.60 -7.26 -7.71
N GLN A 27 6.61 -7.56 -9.01
CA GLN A 27 7.56 -6.95 -9.94
C GLN A 27 7.48 -5.41 -9.94
N LEU A 28 6.28 -4.85 -9.96
CA LEU A 28 6.07 -3.41 -9.84
C LEU A 28 6.62 -2.87 -8.52
N PHE A 29 6.37 -3.54 -7.39
CA PHE A 29 6.80 -3.07 -6.08
C PHE A 29 8.32 -3.15 -5.92
N GLU A 30 8.95 -4.22 -6.41
CA GLU A 30 10.40 -4.37 -6.47
C GLU A 30 11.04 -3.22 -7.29
N GLN A 31 10.43 -2.81 -8.41
CA GLN A 31 10.89 -1.65 -9.19
C GLN A 31 10.79 -0.31 -8.43
N LEU A 32 9.88 -0.19 -7.46
CA LEU A 32 9.69 1.02 -6.65
C LEU A 32 10.63 1.07 -5.42
N LEU A 33 11.19 -0.07 -4.97
CA LEU A 33 12.06 -0.10 -3.79
C LEU A 33 13.23 0.90 -3.84
N PRO A 34 13.98 1.03 -4.97
CA PRO A 34 15.11 1.97 -5.02
C PRO A 34 14.68 3.43 -4.81
N PHE A 35 13.48 3.78 -5.28
CA PHE A 35 12.91 5.10 -5.05
C PHE A 35 12.64 5.33 -3.55
N TYR A 36 11.96 4.39 -2.88
CA TYR A 36 11.66 4.51 -1.46
C TYR A 36 12.92 4.56 -0.60
N ILE A 37 13.89 3.68 -0.87
CA ILE A 37 15.18 3.68 -0.15
C ILE A 37 15.86 5.05 -0.29
N LYS A 38 15.92 5.60 -1.50
CA LYS A 38 16.63 6.86 -1.76
C LYS A 38 15.89 8.10 -1.24
N LYS A 39 14.55 8.09 -1.23
CA LYS A 39 13.73 9.28 -0.96
C LYS A 39 13.09 9.30 0.41
N ILE A 40 12.74 8.15 0.95
CA ILE A 40 11.95 8.01 2.17
C ILE A 40 12.74 7.31 3.28
N GLY A 41 13.65 6.39 2.94
CA GLY A 41 14.32 5.53 3.91
C GLY A 41 15.00 6.27 5.07
N SER A 42 15.63 7.43 4.81
CA SER A 42 16.27 8.24 5.85
C SER A 42 15.29 8.91 6.83
N PHE A 43 14.01 8.99 6.48
CA PHE A 43 12.95 9.53 7.33
C PHE A 43 12.23 8.45 8.13
N LEU A 44 12.48 7.17 7.83
CA LEU A 44 11.90 6.09 8.61
C LEU A 44 12.60 5.94 9.97
N PRO A 45 11.89 5.47 11.00
CA PRO A 45 12.48 5.19 12.29
C PRO A 45 13.60 4.15 12.18
N ASN A 46 14.72 4.36 12.88
CA ASN A 46 15.82 3.39 12.92
C ASN A 46 15.42 2.06 13.58
N SER A 47 14.42 2.07 14.48
CA SER A 47 13.91 0.87 15.13
C SER A 47 12.95 0.12 14.21
N LEU A 48 13.24 -1.15 13.91
CA LEU A 48 12.40 -2.01 13.09
C LEU A 48 11.06 -2.39 13.76
N ASP A 49 10.98 -2.21 15.09
CA ASP A 49 9.76 -2.43 15.87
C ASP A 49 8.92 -1.15 16.06
N ALA A 50 9.37 -0.02 15.50
CA ALA A 50 8.61 1.21 15.53
C ALA A 50 7.22 1.01 14.93
N LYS A 51 6.20 1.58 15.58
CA LYS A 51 4.83 1.52 15.08
C LYS A 51 4.67 2.51 13.92
N ILE A 52 4.36 1.99 12.74
CA ILE A 52 4.18 2.78 11.51
C ILE A 52 2.73 2.65 11.02
N ALA A 53 2.16 3.72 10.50
CA ALA A 53 0.85 3.69 9.86
C ALA A 53 0.99 4.09 8.38
N ASP A 54 0.54 3.24 7.47
CA ASP A 54 0.46 3.48 6.03
C ASP A 54 -1.00 3.79 5.65
N ILE A 55 -1.32 5.07 5.51
CA ILE A 55 -2.70 5.58 5.38
C ILE A 55 -2.76 6.73 4.37
N PRO A 56 -3.54 6.64 3.28
CA PRO A 56 -4.12 5.41 2.73
C PRO A 56 -3.03 4.52 2.12
N CYS A 57 -3.12 3.19 2.31
CA CYS A 57 -2.08 2.26 1.86
C CYS A 57 -2.15 1.88 0.37
N GLY A 58 -3.27 2.17 -0.31
CA GLY A 58 -3.50 1.75 -1.70
C GLY A 58 -3.28 0.24 -1.87
N ASN A 59 -2.65 -0.15 -2.98
CA ASN A 59 -2.31 -1.53 -3.29
C ASN A 59 -1.16 -2.09 -2.42
N GLY A 60 -0.69 -1.35 -1.42
CA GLY A 60 0.31 -1.82 -0.46
C GLY A 60 1.75 -1.71 -0.92
N ASN A 61 2.07 -0.93 -1.95
CA ASN A 61 3.45 -0.78 -2.43
C ASN A 61 4.43 -0.24 -1.36
N PHE A 62 4.00 0.74 -0.54
CA PHE A 62 4.82 1.28 0.53
C PHE A 62 4.90 0.32 1.72
N SER A 63 3.78 -0.28 2.12
CA SER A 63 3.76 -1.39 3.09
C SER A 63 4.66 -2.57 2.68
N TYR A 64 4.75 -2.89 1.39
CA TYR A 64 5.67 -3.88 0.86
C TYR A 64 7.13 -3.46 1.03
N TYR A 65 7.44 -2.18 0.81
CA TYR A 65 8.75 -1.63 1.14
C TYR A 65 9.07 -1.72 2.64
N LEU A 66 8.12 -1.40 3.53
CA LEU A 66 8.30 -1.55 4.98
C LEU A 66 8.61 -3.00 5.35
N LEU A 67 7.84 -3.95 4.82
CA LEU A 67 8.07 -5.39 5.02
C LEU A 67 9.46 -5.82 4.54
N LYS A 68 9.87 -5.42 3.33
CA LYS A 68 11.20 -5.73 2.77
C LYS A 68 12.35 -5.10 3.54
N SER A 69 12.10 -3.95 4.17
CA SER A 69 13.07 -3.26 5.02
C SER A 69 13.16 -3.83 6.44
N GLY A 70 12.34 -4.85 6.76
CA GLY A 70 12.38 -5.56 8.04
C GLY A 70 11.43 -5.03 9.10
N TYR A 71 10.64 -3.99 8.80
CA TYR A 71 9.61 -3.52 9.72
C TYR A 71 8.49 -4.58 9.82
N LYS A 72 8.00 -4.79 11.03
CA LYS A 72 6.92 -5.76 11.31
C LYS A 72 5.72 -5.15 12.00
N ASN A 73 5.89 -3.97 12.60
CA ASN A 73 4.88 -3.30 13.40
C ASN A 73 4.26 -2.14 12.60
N PHE A 74 3.55 -2.46 11.53
CA PHE A 74 2.86 -1.46 10.75
C PHE A 74 1.40 -1.82 10.47
N ASP A 75 0.56 -0.80 10.49
CA ASP A 75 -0.85 -0.87 10.14
C ASP A 75 -1.05 -0.27 8.74
N SER A 76 -1.76 -0.98 7.87
CA SER A 76 -2.06 -0.54 6.50
C SER A 76 -3.58 -0.50 6.32
N ILE A 77 -4.14 0.67 6.02
CA ILE A 77 -5.58 0.80 5.76
C ILE A 77 -5.86 1.61 4.50
N ASP A 78 -6.92 1.24 3.80
CA ASP A 78 -7.47 2.01 2.68
C ASP A 78 -9.00 1.94 2.73
N LEU A 79 -9.67 2.93 2.14
CA LEU A 79 -11.13 2.92 2.04
C LEU A 79 -11.62 2.07 0.85
N ASP A 80 -10.78 1.86 -0.17
CA ASP A 80 -11.12 1.06 -1.35
C ASP A 80 -10.84 -0.44 -1.12
N PRO A 81 -11.88 -1.30 -1.07
CA PRO A 81 -11.71 -2.75 -0.90
C PRO A 81 -10.90 -3.40 -2.04
N ASN A 82 -10.87 -2.83 -3.24
CA ASN A 82 -10.07 -3.36 -4.34
C ASN A 82 -8.57 -3.15 -4.08
N GLN A 83 -8.20 -1.98 -3.55
CA GLN A 83 -6.81 -1.68 -3.16
C GLN A 83 -6.34 -2.60 -2.04
N VAL A 84 -7.17 -2.76 -1.01
CA VAL A 84 -6.90 -3.68 0.10
C VAL A 84 -6.72 -5.12 -0.40
N SER A 85 -7.56 -5.57 -1.33
CA SER A 85 -7.44 -6.90 -1.92
C SER A 85 -6.11 -7.09 -2.66
N LEU A 86 -5.67 -6.09 -3.44
CA LEU A 86 -4.37 -6.14 -4.12
C LEU A 86 -3.19 -6.18 -3.13
N ALA A 87 -3.25 -5.39 -2.05
CA ALA A 87 -2.24 -5.41 -1.00
C ALA A 87 -2.16 -6.78 -0.31
N GLN A 88 -3.31 -7.38 -0.02
CA GLN A 88 -3.39 -8.71 0.59
C GLN A 88 -2.83 -9.82 -0.30
N LEU A 89 -2.97 -9.73 -1.63
CA LEU A 89 -2.39 -10.70 -2.56
C LEU A 89 -0.86 -10.84 -2.42
N VAL A 90 -0.16 -9.76 -2.06
CA VAL A 90 1.29 -9.74 -1.85
C VAL A 90 1.70 -9.94 -0.38
N GLY A 91 0.75 -10.30 0.49
CA GLY A 91 1.01 -10.64 1.88
C GLY A 91 0.99 -9.46 2.87
N ILE A 92 0.47 -8.30 2.46
CA ILE A 92 0.26 -7.18 3.39
C ILE A 92 -1.03 -7.39 4.18
N ASN A 93 -0.98 -7.19 5.50
CA ASN A 93 -2.15 -7.24 6.38
C ASN A 93 -2.98 -5.94 6.30
N ALA A 94 -3.43 -5.60 5.09
CA ALA A 94 -4.21 -4.40 4.84
C ALA A 94 -5.68 -4.59 5.25
N LYS A 95 -6.36 -3.52 5.68
CA LYS A 95 -7.77 -3.53 6.09
C LYS A 95 -8.57 -2.42 5.42
N VAL A 96 -9.84 -2.71 5.11
CA VAL A 96 -10.78 -1.68 4.66
C VAL A 96 -11.22 -0.87 5.87
N TYR A 97 -10.82 0.40 5.94
CA TYR A 97 -11.17 1.25 7.08
C TYR A 97 -11.11 2.74 6.72
N ASP A 98 -11.96 3.54 7.36
CA ASP A 98 -11.94 5.00 7.23
C ASP A 98 -10.80 5.59 8.07
N ALA A 99 -9.87 6.31 7.42
CA ALA A 99 -8.70 6.88 8.07
C ALA A 99 -9.04 7.82 9.25
N LEU A 100 -10.12 8.60 9.14
CA LEU A 100 -10.52 9.54 10.19
C LEU A 100 -11.14 8.82 11.39
N LEU A 101 -11.79 7.68 11.16
CA LEU A 101 -12.26 6.83 12.24
C LEU A 101 -11.11 6.05 12.89
N TRP A 102 -10.06 5.71 12.13
CA TRP A 102 -8.92 4.96 12.65
C TRP A 102 -8.00 5.81 13.54
N LEU A 103 -7.87 7.11 13.24
CA LEU A 103 -7.01 8.05 13.97
C LEU A 103 -7.61 8.59 15.28
N LYS A 104 -8.84 8.20 15.63
CA LYS A 104 -9.50 8.58 16.88
C LYS A 104 -9.19 7.60 18.01
#